data_AF-A0A9W5YXU9-F1
#
_entry.id   AF-A0A9W5YXU9-F1
#
_cell.length_a   1.000
_cell.length_b   1.000
_cell.length_c   1.000
_cell.angle_alpha   90.00
_cell.angle_beta   90.00
_cell.angle_gamma   90.00
#
_symmetry.space_group_name_H-M   'P 1'
#
loop_
_entity.id
_entity.type
_entity.pdbx_description
1 polymer ?
#
loop_
_entity_poly.entity_id
_entity_poly.type
_entity_poly.pdbx_seq_one_letter_code
_entity_poly.pdbx_strand_id
1 'polypeptide(L)'
;MRPEYLYPGADRDMLFDSGDVHVEKEPTCDNCLSSRRGRTRQHDGPNVFYGFIASGNQLVRDARYRDRLGHENVICVGMEAAGVMRTTTDCLVIRGICDYADSHKNDQWQEYAAATAAAYAKFFLSHMRESVHKFAVKVPSRLEAPTGPVDLQKKKRAAPCADYDQHLVPKKSRRQ
;
A
#
# COMPACT_ATOMS: atom_id res chain seq x y z
N MET A 1 -13.79 22.00 7.82
CA MET A 1 -13.63 20.64 7.28
C MET A 1 -15.01 20.00 7.26
N ARG A 2 -15.40 19.26 6.22
CA ARG A 2 -16.73 18.60 6.22
C ARG A 2 -16.77 17.48 7.27
N PRO A 3 -17.92 17.18 7.88
CA PRO A 3 -18.02 16.20 8.97
C PRO A 3 -17.51 14.80 8.61
N GLU A 4 -17.62 14.40 7.34
CA GLU A 4 -17.22 13.06 6.86
C GLU A 4 -15.69 12.87 6.90
N TYR A 5 -14.92 13.96 6.94
CA TYR A 5 -13.47 13.92 7.04
C TYR A 5 -12.95 13.91 8.48
N LEU A 6 -13.84 13.93 9.48
CA LEU A 6 -13.46 13.89 10.89
C LEU A 6 -13.17 12.47 11.33
N TYR A 7 -12.43 12.35 12.44
CA TYR A 7 -12.12 11.06 13.06
C TYR A 7 -13.42 10.31 13.40
N PRO A 8 -13.65 9.09 12.87
CA PRO A 8 -14.92 8.38 13.06
C PRO A 8 -15.19 7.91 14.50
N GLY A 9 -14.17 7.87 15.37
CA GLY A 9 -14.28 7.40 16.75
C GLY A 9 -13.54 6.08 17.00
N ALA A 10 -13.07 5.87 18.24
CA ALA A 10 -12.31 4.69 18.62
C ALA A 10 -13.18 3.42 18.72
N ASP A 11 -14.48 3.60 18.97
CA ASP A 11 -15.51 2.56 18.96
C ASP A 11 -15.69 1.93 17.56
N ARG A 12 -15.27 2.63 16.51
CA ARG A 12 -15.31 2.17 15.12
C ARG A 12 -13.97 1.63 14.61
N ASP A 13 -12.92 1.67 15.43
CA ASP A 13 -11.57 1.20 15.11
C ASP A 13 -11.40 -0.25 15.58
N MET A 14 -11.98 -1.16 14.80
CA MET A 14 -12.18 -2.55 15.20
C MET A 14 -11.34 -3.50 14.35
N LEU A 15 -10.43 -4.24 15.00
CA LEU A 15 -9.68 -5.33 14.39
C LEU A 15 -10.27 -6.68 14.84
N PHE A 16 -10.57 -7.52 13.87
CA PHE A 16 -11.07 -8.88 14.09
C PHE A 16 -9.95 -9.91 14.01
N ASP A 17 -10.09 -11.01 14.75
CA ASP A 17 -9.19 -12.15 14.64
C ASP A 17 -9.30 -12.78 13.24
N SER A 18 -8.21 -13.37 12.73
CA SER A 18 -8.22 -13.96 11.38
C SER A 18 -9.01 -15.26 11.26
N GLY A 19 -9.44 -15.85 12.38
CA GLY A 19 -10.44 -16.91 12.41
C GLY A 19 -11.89 -16.42 12.28
N ASP A 20 -12.14 -15.15 12.59
CA ASP A 20 -13.47 -14.55 12.61
C ASP A 20 -13.82 -14.04 11.20
N VAL A 21 -14.73 -14.73 10.51
CA VAL A 21 -15.17 -14.38 9.15
C VAL A 21 -16.55 -13.73 9.21
N HIS A 22 -16.68 -12.56 8.58
CA HIS A 22 -17.95 -11.85 8.46
C HIS A 22 -18.99 -12.69 7.72
N VAL A 23 -20.23 -12.69 8.19
CA VAL A 23 -21.32 -13.39 7.52
C VAL A 23 -21.71 -12.58 6.28
N GLU A 24 -21.43 -13.11 5.08
CA GLU A 24 -21.57 -12.41 3.79
C GLU A 24 -22.94 -11.76 3.53
N LYS A 25 -23.99 -12.18 4.26
CA LYS A 25 -25.36 -11.68 4.09
C LYS A 25 -25.67 -10.44 4.93
N GLU A 26 -24.84 -10.09 5.91
CA GLU A 26 -25.08 -8.96 6.79
C GLU A 26 -24.35 -7.70 6.27
N PRO A 27 -25.03 -6.55 6.16
CA PRO A 27 -24.41 -5.32 5.67
C PRO A 27 -23.49 -4.65 6.71
N THR A 28 -23.64 -5.01 7.99
CA THR A 28 -22.89 -4.44 9.10
C THR A 28 -22.31 -5.55 9.97
N CYS A 29 -21.24 -5.23 10.70
CA CYS A 29 -20.59 -6.14 11.64
C CYS A 29 -21.27 -6.13 13.03
N ASP A 30 -22.49 -5.59 13.14
CA ASP A 30 -23.20 -5.48 14.43
C ASP A 30 -23.45 -6.86 15.03
N ASN A 31 -23.77 -7.84 14.17
CA ASN A 31 -24.03 -9.24 14.52
C ASN A 31 -22.76 -10.11 14.62
N CYS A 32 -21.58 -9.55 14.38
CA CYS A 32 -20.33 -10.28 14.53
C CYS A 32 -20.00 -10.42 16.03
N LEU A 33 -20.36 -11.57 16.60
CA LEU A 33 -20.11 -11.94 18.00
C LEU A 33 -18.64 -12.32 18.27
N SER A 34 -17.78 -12.06 17.29
CA SER A 34 -16.35 -12.38 17.28
C SER A 34 -15.55 -11.59 18.31
N SER A 35 -14.30 -12.03 18.52
CA SER A 35 -13.35 -11.48 19.48
C SER A 35 -12.88 -10.08 19.07
N ARG A 36 -13.77 -9.10 19.21
CA ARG A 36 -13.54 -7.69 18.93
C ARG A 36 -12.40 -7.16 19.79
N ARG A 37 -11.25 -6.86 19.17
CA ARG A 37 -10.15 -6.18 19.85
C ARG A 37 -10.19 -4.70 19.51
N GLY A 38 -10.75 -3.91 20.43
CA GLY A 38 -10.63 -2.47 20.37
C GLY A 38 -9.16 -2.07 20.34
N ARG A 39 -8.79 -1.20 19.40
CA ARG A 39 -7.41 -0.73 19.27
C ARG A 39 -7.17 0.39 20.27
N THR A 40 -6.22 0.22 21.18
CA THR A 40 -5.78 1.31 22.06
C THR A 40 -5.04 2.35 21.22
N ARG A 41 -5.58 3.56 21.18
CA ARG A 41 -4.92 4.73 20.58
C ARG A 41 -4.26 5.58 21.66
N GLN A 42 -3.08 6.09 21.35
CA GLN A 42 -2.39 7.07 22.21
C GLN A 42 -3.01 8.46 22.09
N HIS A 43 -3.54 8.80 20.91
CA HIS A 43 -4.25 10.05 20.63
C HIS A 43 -5.19 9.90 19.41
N ASP A 44 -6.07 10.89 19.22
CA ASP A 44 -7.08 10.88 18.14
C ASP A 44 -6.50 11.21 16.76
N GLY A 45 -5.33 11.86 16.71
CA GLY A 45 -4.63 12.16 15.45
C GLY A 45 -4.15 10.91 14.67
N PRO A 46 -3.78 11.06 13.39
CA PRO A 46 -3.20 9.99 12.58
C PRO A 46 -1.77 9.64 13.03
N ASN A 47 -1.39 8.37 12.84
CA ASN A 47 -0.01 7.91 12.99
C ASN A 47 0.60 7.67 11.60
N VAL A 48 1.89 7.95 11.46
CA VAL A 48 2.63 7.75 10.21
C VAL A 48 3.51 6.51 10.33
N PHE A 49 3.37 5.60 9.35
CA PHE A 49 4.15 4.37 9.27
C PHE A 49 4.93 4.33 7.95
N TYR A 50 6.13 3.76 7.99
CA TYR A 50 6.98 3.56 6.83
C TYR A 50 7.20 2.07 6.62
N GLY A 51 7.04 1.59 5.39
CA GLY A 51 7.20 0.18 5.06
C GLY A 51 6.68 -0.18 3.67
N PHE A 52 6.61 -1.47 3.39
CA PHE A 52 6.19 -1.97 2.09
C PHE A 52 4.67 -1.88 1.91
N ILE A 53 4.26 -1.36 0.75
CA ILE A 53 2.88 -1.35 0.29
C ILE A 53 2.76 -2.39 -0.81
N ALA A 54 2.04 -3.48 -0.56
CA ALA A 54 1.71 -4.44 -1.60
C ALA A 54 0.61 -3.89 -2.51
N SER A 55 0.73 -4.16 -3.80
CA SER A 55 -0.23 -3.70 -4.80
C SER A 55 -0.71 -4.86 -5.65
N GLY A 56 -2.02 -4.96 -5.86
CA GLY A 56 -2.65 -6.00 -6.69
C GLY A 56 -3.95 -5.53 -7.34
N ASN A 57 -4.49 -6.28 -8.29
CA ASN A 57 -5.75 -5.91 -8.98
C ASN A 57 -7.00 -6.42 -8.27
N GLN A 58 -6.87 -6.99 -7.07
CA GLN A 58 -7.95 -7.56 -6.28
C GLN A 58 -8.02 -6.88 -4.92
N LEU A 59 -9.25 -6.67 -4.46
CA LEU A 59 -9.50 -6.20 -3.12
C LEU A 59 -9.26 -7.36 -2.14
N VAL A 60 -8.40 -7.12 -1.14
CA VAL A 60 -8.14 -8.09 -0.07
C VAL A 60 -9.25 -7.99 0.97
N ARG A 61 -9.96 -9.11 1.19
CA ARG A 61 -11.02 -9.28 2.21
C ARG A 61 -10.83 -10.55 3.04
N ASP A 62 -9.59 -11.00 3.17
CA ASP A 62 -9.22 -12.23 3.87
C ASP A 62 -8.14 -11.91 4.89
N ALA A 63 -8.53 -11.94 6.17
CA ALA A 63 -7.66 -11.68 7.31
C ALA A 63 -6.44 -12.62 7.34
N ARG A 64 -6.60 -13.89 6.94
CA ARG A 64 -5.48 -14.85 6.90
C ARG A 64 -4.52 -14.50 5.78
N TYR A 65 -5.02 -14.01 4.65
CA TYR A 65 -4.16 -13.56 3.57
C TYR A 65 -3.40 -12.29 3.95
N ARG A 66 -4.06 -11.32 4.57
CA ARG A 66 -3.40 -10.15 5.17
C ARG A 66 -2.30 -10.55 6.14
N ASP A 67 -2.57 -11.47 7.07
CA ASP A 67 -1.58 -11.89 8.06
C ASP A 67 -0.36 -12.55 7.38
N ARG A 68 -0.57 -13.34 6.31
CA ARG A 68 0.53 -13.87 5.47
C ARG A 68 1.37 -12.75 4.86
N LEU A 69 0.75 -11.70 4.32
CA LEU A 69 1.47 -10.53 3.79
C LEU A 69 2.24 -9.80 4.91
N GLY A 70 1.69 -9.75 6.12
CA GLY A 70 2.37 -9.20 7.30
C GLY A 70 3.67 -9.94 7.64
N HIS A 71 3.71 -11.26 7.46
CA HIS A 71 4.94 -12.05 7.60
C HIS A 71 6.00 -11.72 6.54
N GLU A 72 5.60 -11.13 5.41
CA GLU A 72 6.50 -10.60 4.37
C GLU A 72 6.88 -9.11 4.60
N ASN A 73 6.57 -8.56 5.79
CA ASN A 73 6.78 -7.16 6.16
C ASN A 73 5.97 -6.14 5.34
N VAL A 74 4.86 -6.57 4.73
CA VAL A 74 3.89 -5.66 4.10
C VAL A 74 3.04 -5.02 5.18
N ILE A 75 2.97 -3.68 5.17
CA ILE A 75 2.20 -2.91 6.16
C ILE A 75 0.89 -2.36 5.61
N CYS A 76 0.71 -2.37 4.28
CA CYS A 76 -0.45 -1.82 3.61
C CYS A 76 -0.69 -2.59 2.30
N VAL A 77 -1.96 -2.80 1.97
CA VAL A 77 -2.39 -3.35 0.68
C VAL A 77 -3.21 -2.30 -0.06
N GLY A 78 -3.04 -2.21 -1.37
CA GLY A 78 -3.82 -1.30 -2.22
C GLY A 78 -3.87 -1.82 -3.65
N MET A 79 -4.56 -1.11 -4.54
CA MET A 79 -4.75 -1.58 -5.91
C MET A 79 -3.97 -0.78 -6.96
N GLU A 80 -3.55 0.43 -6.62
CA GLU A 80 -3.16 1.43 -7.61
C GLU A 80 -1.66 1.75 -7.62
N ALA A 81 -0.93 1.42 -6.55
CA ALA A 81 0.45 1.88 -6.36
C ALA A 81 1.42 1.33 -7.43
N ALA A 82 1.39 0.02 -7.70
CA ALA A 82 2.31 -0.60 -8.67
C ALA A 82 2.09 -0.12 -10.11
N GLY A 83 0.87 0.30 -10.47
CA GLY A 83 0.59 0.86 -11.79
C GLY A 83 1.30 2.19 -12.02
N VAL A 84 1.34 3.05 -11.01
CA VAL A 84 1.99 4.38 -11.07
C VAL A 84 3.51 4.26 -11.01
N MET A 85 4.04 3.34 -10.17
CA MET A 85 5.49 3.15 -10.03
C MET A 85 6.15 2.58 -11.30
N ARG A 86 5.39 1.96 -12.20
CA ARG A 86 5.91 1.47 -13.48
C ARG A 86 6.28 2.58 -14.47
N THR A 87 5.70 3.76 -14.32
CA THR A 87 5.86 4.87 -15.28
C THR A 87 6.76 5.99 -14.77
N THR A 88 7.11 6.01 -13.48
CA THR A 88 7.90 7.07 -12.85
C THR A 88 8.92 6.51 -11.87
N THR A 89 10.16 7.00 -11.92
CA THR A 89 11.28 6.50 -11.10
C THR A 89 11.44 7.24 -9.77
N ASP A 90 10.93 8.48 -9.65
CA ASP A 90 11.00 9.30 -8.45
C ASP A 90 9.60 9.52 -7.87
N CYS A 91 9.07 8.52 -7.17
CA CYS A 91 7.73 8.60 -6.58
C CYS A 91 7.71 8.18 -5.11
N LEU A 92 6.86 8.84 -4.34
CA LEU A 92 6.51 8.48 -2.97
C LEU A 92 5.01 8.21 -2.92
N VAL A 93 4.63 7.05 -2.39
CA VAL A 93 3.23 6.68 -2.19
C VAL A 93 2.83 7.00 -0.75
N ILE A 94 1.81 7.84 -0.58
CA ILE A 94 1.18 8.15 0.71
C ILE A 94 -0.22 7.55 0.70
N ARG A 95 -0.55 6.74 1.70
CA ARG A 95 -1.85 6.08 1.86
C ARG A 95 -2.43 6.40 3.23
N GLY A 96 -3.74 6.65 3.25
CA GLY A 96 -4.54 6.58 4.47
C GLY A 96 -5.10 5.16 4.58
N ILE A 97 -5.19 4.65 5.81
CA ILE A 97 -5.73 3.32 6.09
C ILE A 97 -7.24 3.45 6.34
N CYS A 98 -8.06 2.78 5.53
CA CYS A 98 -9.51 2.81 5.64
C CYS A 98 -10.14 1.48 6.07
N ASP A 99 -9.38 0.38 6.12
CA ASP A 99 -9.86 -0.91 6.59
C ASP A 99 -8.68 -1.82 6.96
N TYR A 100 -9.02 -2.97 7.53
CA TYR A 100 -8.07 -3.98 7.97
C TYR A 100 -7.91 -5.14 6.98
N ALA A 101 -8.27 -4.97 5.70
CA ALA A 101 -8.13 -5.99 4.66
C ALA A 101 -8.72 -7.37 5.03
N ASP A 102 -9.80 -7.37 5.82
CA ASP A 102 -10.53 -8.55 6.21
C ASP A 102 -11.97 -8.53 5.67
N SER A 103 -12.74 -9.53 6.05
CA SER A 103 -14.12 -9.70 5.62
C SER A 103 -15.07 -8.69 6.27
N HIS A 104 -14.62 -7.94 7.28
CA HIS A 104 -15.41 -6.93 8.01
C HIS A 104 -15.19 -5.50 7.48
N LYS A 105 -14.54 -5.36 6.30
CA LYS A 105 -14.35 -4.08 5.62
C LYS A 105 -15.68 -3.33 5.45
N ASN A 106 -15.65 -2.03 5.76
CA ASN A 106 -16.72 -1.08 5.50
C ASN A 106 -16.16 0.24 4.97
N ASP A 107 -17.04 1.15 4.56
CA ASP A 107 -16.63 2.40 3.90
C ASP A 107 -16.50 3.59 4.86
N GLN A 108 -16.75 3.40 6.16
CA GLN A 108 -16.87 4.49 7.14
C GLN A 108 -15.58 5.31 7.35
N TRP A 109 -14.43 4.73 7.03
CA TRP A 109 -13.12 5.34 7.22
C TRP A 109 -12.53 5.91 5.94
N GLN A 110 -13.17 5.75 4.78
CA GLN A 110 -12.59 6.13 3.49
C GLN A 110 -12.31 7.63 3.40
N GLU A 111 -13.28 8.46 3.82
CA GLU A 111 -13.17 9.91 3.78
C GLU A 111 -12.09 10.41 4.75
N TYR A 112 -12.10 9.91 6.00
CA TYR A 112 -11.07 10.24 6.98
C TYR A 112 -9.66 9.80 6.51
N ALA A 113 -9.53 8.60 5.96
CA ALA A 113 -8.27 8.09 5.41
C ALA A 113 -7.78 8.96 4.24
N ALA A 114 -8.67 9.35 3.33
CA ALA A 114 -8.33 10.24 2.22
C ALA A 114 -7.90 11.63 2.72
N ALA A 115 -8.62 12.20 3.69
CA ALA A 115 -8.29 13.50 4.27
C ALA A 115 -6.95 13.50 5.01
N THR A 116 -6.66 12.48 5.80
CA THR A 116 -5.39 12.34 6.53
C THR A 116 -4.22 12.14 5.58
N ALA A 117 -4.37 11.32 4.53
CA ALA A 117 -3.37 11.15 3.49
C ALA A 117 -3.07 12.47 2.75
N ALA A 118 -4.11 13.20 2.36
CA ALA A 118 -3.96 14.50 1.69
C ALA A 118 -3.33 15.56 2.60
N ALA A 119 -3.71 15.59 3.89
CA ALA A 119 -3.12 16.49 4.88
C ALA A 119 -1.63 16.20 5.09
N TYR A 120 -1.26 14.92 5.22
CA TYR A 120 0.15 14.52 5.34
C TYR A 120 0.94 14.82 4.07
N ALA A 121 0.38 14.57 2.88
CA ALA A 121 1.03 14.93 1.62
C ALA A 121 1.28 16.44 1.51
N LYS A 122 0.30 17.28 1.89
CA LYS A 122 0.47 18.74 1.95
C LYS A 122 1.58 19.13 2.93
N PHE A 123 1.57 18.54 4.13
CA PHE A 123 2.62 18.77 5.13
C PHE A 123 4.00 18.41 4.57
N PHE A 124 4.15 17.20 4.02
CA PHE A 124 5.39 16.69 3.45
C PHE A 124 5.93 17.61 2.35
N LEU A 125 5.09 17.99 1.37
CA LEU A 125 5.49 18.88 0.27
C LEU A 125 5.87 20.29 0.73
N SER A 126 5.26 20.79 1.80
CA SER A 126 5.58 22.11 2.36
C SER A 126 6.98 22.11 2.99
N HIS A 127 7.39 21.01 3.62
CA HIS A 127 8.72 20.87 4.23
C HIS A 127 9.80 20.47 3.22
N MET A 128 9.43 19.81 2.12
CA MET A 128 10.37 19.59 1.01
C MET A 128 10.83 20.89 0.35
N ARG A 129 9.97 21.91 0.26
CA ARG A 129 10.33 23.16 -0.43
C ARG A 129 11.46 23.93 0.27
N GLU A 130 11.60 23.78 1.58
CA GLU A 130 12.69 24.40 2.36
C GLU A 130 14.05 23.74 2.11
N SER A 131 14.10 22.45 1.78
CA SER A 131 15.36 21.70 1.57
C SER A 131 15.87 21.76 0.12
N VAL A 132 15.00 21.93 -0.88
CA VAL A 132 15.42 22.04 -2.30
C VAL A 132 16.17 23.33 -2.60
N HIS A 133 15.98 24.40 -1.82
CA HIS A 133 16.74 25.65 -2.00
C HIS A 133 18.21 25.53 -1.61
N LYS A 134 18.61 24.48 -0.85
CA LYS A 134 20.01 24.22 -0.50
C LYS A 134 20.72 23.20 -1.39
N PHE A 135 19.98 22.40 -2.16
CA PHE A 135 20.52 21.26 -2.92
C PHE A 135 20.08 21.23 -4.39
N ALA A 136 19.70 22.36 -4.98
CA ALA A 136 19.51 22.45 -6.43
C ALA A 136 20.83 22.25 -7.18
N VAL A 137 21.31 21.01 -7.24
CA VAL A 137 22.36 20.57 -8.15
C VAL A 137 21.71 20.53 -9.53
N LYS A 138 22.18 21.39 -10.44
CA LYS A 138 21.87 21.29 -11.86
C LYS A 138 22.31 19.92 -12.37
N VAL A 139 21.35 19.05 -12.62
CA VAL A 139 21.58 17.82 -13.39
C VAL A 139 21.63 18.23 -14.86
N PRO A 140 22.76 18.03 -15.58
CA PRO A 140 22.80 18.30 -17.01
C PRO A 140 21.85 17.35 -17.72
N SER A 141 20.97 17.89 -18.57
CA SER A 141 20.12 17.09 -19.45
C SER A 141 21.00 16.25 -20.37
N ARG A 142 20.86 14.92 -20.29
CA ARG A 142 21.60 13.90 -21.05
C ARG A 142 21.20 13.86 -22.54
N LEU A 143 21.29 14.98 -23.23
CA LEU A 143 20.96 15.07 -24.65
C LEU A 143 21.84 16.09 -25.39
N GLU A 144 23.15 16.00 -25.20
CA GLU A 144 24.10 16.28 -26.29
C GLU A 144 25.17 15.20 -26.26
N ALA A 145 25.10 14.28 -27.22
CA ALA A 145 26.14 13.29 -27.46
C ALA A 145 27.08 13.81 -28.55
N PRO A 146 28.39 13.97 -28.28
CA PRO A 146 29.38 14.06 -29.35
C PRO A 146 29.58 12.66 -29.95
N THR A 147 29.39 12.57 -31.26
CA THR A 147 29.73 11.40 -32.08
C THR A 147 31.24 11.16 -32.07
N GLY A 148 31.65 10.01 -31.53
CA GLY A 148 33.01 9.49 -31.65
C GLY A 148 33.04 8.00 -31.30
N PRO A 149 33.79 7.15 -32.03
CA PRO A 149 33.78 5.71 -31.81
C PRO A 149 34.65 5.38 -30.59
N VAL A 150 34.09 4.67 -29.61
CA VAL A 150 34.87 4.16 -28.47
C VAL A 150 34.66 2.65 -28.35
N ASP A 151 35.80 1.97 -28.44
CA ASP A 151 36.01 0.53 -28.49
C ASP A 151 35.56 -0.20 -27.21
N LEU A 152 34.90 -1.33 -27.38
CA LEU A 152 34.23 -2.12 -26.33
C LEU A 152 35.20 -3.16 -25.73
N GLN A 153 35.94 -2.78 -24.68
CA GLN A 153 36.62 -3.76 -23.85
C GLN A 153 35.66 -4.41 -22.85
N LYS A 154 35.27 -5.65 -23.18
CA LYS A 154 34.45 -6.55 -22.35
C LYS A 154 35.15 -6.85 -21.01
N LYS A 155 34.53 -6.46 -19.89
CA LYS A 155 34.76 -7.10 -18.59
C LYS A 155 33.47 -7.77 -18.10
N LYS A 156 33.47 -9.10 -18.16
CA LYS A 156 32.43 -9.96 -17.60
C LYS A 156 32.50 -9.92 -16.07
N ARG A 157 31.39 -9.57 -15.41
CA ARG A 157 31.06 -10.06 -14.06
C ARG A 157 29.57 -10.38 -14.04
N ALA A 158 29.26 -11.67 -13.88
CA ALA A 158 27.91 -12.18 -13.71
C ALA A 158 27.61 -12.30 -12.21
N ALA A 159 26.40 -11.93 -11.81
CA ALA A 159 25.73 -12.47 -10.64
C ALA A 159 24.26 -12.75 -11.02
N PRO A 160 23.64 -13.83 -10.50
CA PRO A 160 22.54 -14.50 -11.18
C PRO A 160 21.16 -13.92 -10.77
N CYS A 161 20.30 -13.68 -11.76
CA CYS A 161 18.85 -13.63 -11.53
C CYS A 161 18.37 -15.03 -11.18
N ALA A 162 17.65 -15.17 -10.06
CA ALA A 162 16.86 -16.36 -9.79
C ALA A 162 15.67 -16.40 -10.76
N ASP A 163 15.57 -17.53 -11.47
CA ASP A 163 14.52 -17.85 -12.43
C ASP A 163 13.13 -17.86 -11.77
N TYR A 164 12.18 -17.18 -12.41
CA TYR A 164 10.75 -17.35 -12.16
C TYR A 164 10.28 -18.53 -13.02
N ASP A 165 10.03 -19.68 -12.39
CA ASP A 165 9.61 -20.89 -13.07
C ASP A 165 8.14 -20.79 -13.51
N GLN A 166 7.91 -20.69 -14.82
CA GLN A 166 6.59 -20.66 -15.44
C GLN A 166 6.14 -22.08 -15.82
N HIS A 167 5.76 -22.90 -14.84
CA HIS A 167 5.07 -24.16 -15.13
C HIS A 167 4.03 -24.52 -14.07
N LEU A 168 2.80 -24.02 -14.24
CA LEU A 168 1.60 -24.69 -13.73
C LEU A 168 0.51 -24.72 -14.81
N VAL A 169 0.39 -25.89 -15.44
CA VAL A 169 -0.62 -26.25 -16.43
C VAL A 169 -1.98 -26.45 -15.72
N PRO A 170 -3.11 -25.95 -16.27
CA PRO A 170 -4.43 -26.18 -15.69
C PRO A 170 -4.92 -27.61 -15.96
N LYS A 171 -5.15 -28.38 -14.89
CA LYS A 171 -5.81 -29.70 -14.97
C LYS A 171 -7.32 -29.51 -15.16
N LYS A 172 -7.82 -29.92 -16.32
CA LYS A 172 -9.26 -30.09 -16.62
C LYS A 172 -9.79 -31.32 -15.85
N SER A 173 -10.79 -31.14 -14.98
CA SER A 173 -11.54 -32.25 -14.39
C SER A 173 -12.62 -32.75 -15.36
N ARG A 174 -12.57 -34.04 -15.70
CA ARG A 174 -13.64 -34.74 -16.43
C ARG A 174 -14.78 -35.10 -15.47
N ARG A 175 -16.00 -34.98 -16.01
CA ARG A 175 -17.27 -35.47 -15.46
C ARG A 175 -17.24 -36.99 -15.24
N GLN A 176 -17.85 -37.43 -14.13
CA GLN A 176 -18.73 -38.60 -14.09
C GLN A 176 -20.06 -38.13 -13.52
#